data_AF-A0A450RWD2-F1
#
_entry.id   AF-A0A450RWD2-F1
#
_cell.length_a   1.000
_cell.length_b   1.000
_cell.length_c   1.000
_cell.angle_alpha   90.00
_cell.angle_beta   90.00
_cell.angle_gamma   90.00
#
_symmetry.space_group_name_H-M   'P 1'
#
loop_
_entity.id
_entity.type
_entity.pdbx_description
1 polymer ?
#
loop_
_entity_poly.entity_id
_entity_poly.type
_entity_poly.pdbx_seq_one_letter_code
_entity_poly.pdbx_strand_id
1 'polypeptide(L)'
;MLGAIAGDIIGSVYELEQFNDDMVLRDQPAADLEDIYFLEAIPYHKSDVVQVIKIAVFVPEENLDQVKSAMFQAGAGKIGNYDCCCFETRGVGQFRPLQGTNPHIGESGGGVKTVEEVKVEIVCADDLIVQVVDAMKIAHPYETPAYDLFKMLDY
;
A
#
# COMPACT_ATOMS: atom_id res chain seq x y z
N MET A 1 15.05 -34.58 -5.57
CA MET A 1 14.17 -34.40 -6.74
C MET A 1 13.22 -33.27 -6.39
N LEU A 2 13.14 -32.28 -7.27
CA LEU A 2 12.57 -30.94 -7.06
C LEU A 2 11.10 -30.92 -6.60
N GLY A 3 10.77 -29.89 -5.82
CA GLY A 3 9.42 -29.35 -5.64
C GLY A 3 9.57 -27.88 -5.28
N ALA A 4 9.60 -27.01 -6.29
CA ALA A 4 9.78 -25.57 -6.16
C ALA A 4 8.60 -24.91 -5.44
N ILE A 5 8.88 -24.07 -4.43
CA ILE A 5 7.96 -23.02 -3.99
C ILE A 5 8.14 -21.85 -4.97
N ALA A 6 7.29 -21.83 -5.99
CA ALA A 6 7.17 -20.71 -6.92
C ALA A 6 6.14 -19.72 -6.35
N GLY A 7 6.59 -18.49 -6.08
CA GLY A 7 5.71 -17.37 -5.74
C GLY A 7 6.27 -16.52 -4.59
N ASP A 8 7.34 -15.77 -4.83
CA ASP A 8 7.78 -14.69 -3.94
C ASP A 8 6.76 -13.53 -4.00
N ILE A 9 5.62 -13.68 -3.31
CA ILE A 9 4.74 -12.57 -2.97
C ILE A 9 5.08 -12.17 -1.54
N ILE A 10 6.02 -11.23 -1.39
CA ILE A 10 6.17 -10.48 -0.14
C ILE A 10 5.28 -9.25 -0.28
N GLY A 11 3.99 -9.42 0.02
CA GLY A 11 3.01 -8.35 0.05
C GLY A 11 1.78 -8.84 0.78
N SER A 12 1.35 -8.10 1.80
CA SER A 12 0.10 -8.40 2.52
C SER A 12 -1.05 -7.64 1.88
N VAL A 13 -2.07 -8.37 1.40
CA VAL A 13 -3.35 -7.79 0.97
C VAL A 13 -4.35 -8.08 2.07
N TYR A 14 -4.90 -7.04 2.70
CA TYR A 14 -5.94 -7.18 3.71
C TYR A 14 -7.31 -6.93 3.06
N GLU A 15 -8.19 -7.93 3.10
CA GLU A 15 -9.58 -7.83 2.67
C GLU A 15 -10.47 -8.05 3.92
N LEU A 16 -11.37 -7.11 4.22
CA LEU A 16 -12.31 -7.22 5.34
C LEU A 16 -13.66 -7.74 4.81
N GLU A 17 -14.13 -8.88 5.33
CA GLU A 17 -15.43 -9.47 4.97
C GLU A 17 -16.61 -8.61 5.50
N GLN A 18 -17.64 -8.43 4.67
CA GLN A 18 -18.79 -7.54 4.90
C GLN A 18 -19.82 -8.11 5.90
N PHE A 19 -20.53 -7.23 6.61
CA PHE A 19 -21.73 -7.55 7.42
C PHE A 19 -23.02 -7.14 6.67
N ASN A 20 -24.05 -7.99 6.77
CA ASN A 20 -25.30 -8.05 5.96
C ASN A 20 -26.13 -6.77 5.79
N ASP A 21 -26.70 -6.64 4.59
CA ASP A 21 -27.84 -5.79 4.19
C ASP A 21 -29.17 -6.40 4.69
N ASP A 22 -29.88 -5.71 5.59
CA ASP A 22 -31.34 -5.82 5.74
C ASP A 22 -31.86 -4.65 6.62
N MET A 23 -32.41 -3.59 6.01
CA MET A 23 -33.24 -2.60 6.71
C MET A 23 -34.37 -2.04 5.81
N VAL A 24 -35.59 -1.99 6.37
CA VAL A 24 -36.81 -1.43 5.77
C VAL A 24 -37.07 -0.02 6.33
N LEU A 25 -37.29 0.97 5.45
CA LEU A 25 -37.61 2.36 5.82
C LEU A 25 -39.04 2.47 6.40
N ARG A 26 -39.19 3.23 7.50
CA ARG A 26 -40.49 3.68 8.02
C ARG A 26 -40.79 5.10 7.52
N ASP A 27 -42.02 5.33 7.05
CA ASP A 27 -42.45 6.56 6.35
C ASP A 27 -43.31 7.48 7.25
N GLN A 28 -42.88 7.73 8.49
CA GLN A 28 -43.56 8.64 9.43
C GLN A 28 -42.52 9.52 10.17
N PRO A 29 -42.75 10.83 10.33
CA PRO A 29 -41.81 11.72 11.01
C PRO A 29 -41.81 11.52 12.54
N ALA A 30 -40.61 11.62 13.12
CA ALA A 30 -40.30 11.62 14.56
C ALA A 30 -41.10 12.69 15.34
N ALA A 31 -41.59 12.34 16.53
CA ALA A 31 -42.61 13.11 17.26
C ALA A 31 -42.06 13.92 18.46
N ASP A 32 -40.84 13.68 18.92
CA ASP A 32 -40.31 14.32 20.13
C ASP A 32 -38.78 14.25 20.29
N LEU A 33 -38.22 15.08 21.19
CA LEU A 33 -36.77 15.34 21.35
C LEU A 33 -35.91 14.13 21.78
N GLU A 34 -36.51 12.99 22.13
CA GLU A 34 -35.77 11.72 22.29
C GLU A 34 -35.44 11.06 20.93
N ASP A 35 -36.08 11.48 19.83
CA ASP A 35 -35.77 11.02 18.46
C ASP A 35 -34.50 11.65 17.88
N ILE A 36 -33.92 12.69 18.51
CA ILE A 36 -32.71 13.36 18.01
C ILE A 36 -31.44 12.50 18.17
N TYR A 37 -31.49 11.43 18.98
CA TYR A 37 -30.40 10.45 19.07
C TYR A 37 -30.48 9.32 18.02
N PHE A 38 -31.49 9.31 17.15
CA PHE A 38 -31.42 8.58 15.89
C PHE A 38 -30.63 9.44 14.91
N LEU A 39 -29.29 9.32 14.96
CA LEU A 39 -28.45 9.63 13.81
C LEU A 39 -29.00 8.80 12.64
N GLU A 40 -29.78 9.46 11.79
CA GLU A 40 -30.21 8.94 10.51
C GLU A 40 -28.98 8.34 9.84
N ALA A 41 -29.04 7.04 9.56
CA ALA A 41 -28.08 6.36 8.71
C ALA A 41 -27.99 7.17 7.42
N ILE A 42 -26.95 7.99 7.27
CA ILE A 42 -26.62 8.65 6.02
C ILE A 42 -26.49 7.50 5.01
N PRO A 43 -27.35 7.43 3.98
CA PRO A 43 -27.29 6.34 3.03
C PRO A 43 -25.88 6.32 2.41
N TYR A 44 -25.12 5.27 2.69
CA TYR A 44 -23.81 5.06 2.08
C TYR A 44 -24.04 4.79 0.59
N HIS A 45 -23.88 5.82 -0.23
CA HIS A 45 -23.75 5.62 -1.66
C HIS A 45 -22.29 5.22 -1.89
N LYS A 46 -22.06 3.91 -2.11
CA LYS A 46 -20.78 3.42 -2.62
C LYS A 46 -20.60 4.02 -4.01
N SER A 47 -20.00 5.21 -4.07
CA SER A 47 -19.79 5.90 -5.35
C SER A 47 -18.92 5.02 -6.24
N ASP A 48 -19.03 5.16 -7.56
CA ASP A 48 -18.12 4.55 -8.55
C ASP A 48 -16.70 5.16 -8.47
N VAL A 49 -16.20 5.41 -7.26
CA VAL A 49 -14.91 6.04 -7.00
C VAL A 49 -13.81 5.13 -7.51
N VAL A 50 -12.87 5.74 -8.22
CA VAL A 50 -11.57 5.15 -8.55
C VAL A 50 -11.00 4.55 -7.28
N GLN A 51 -10.81 3.24 -7.27
CA GLN A 51 -10.21 2.57 -6.13
C GLN A 51 -8.80 3.12 -5.97
N VAL A 52 -8.47 3.59 -4.77
CA VAL A 52 -7.15 4.09 -4.44
C VAL A 52 -6.42 3.02 -3.66
N ILE A 53 -5.21 2.71 -4.08
CA ILE A 53 -4.28 1.82 -3.39
C ILE A 53 -3.19 2.67 -2.76
N LYS A 54 -2.93 2.46 -1.47
CA LYS A 54 -1.74 2.99 -0.82
C LYS A 54 -0.63 1.95 -0.93
N ILE A 55 0.52 2.38 -1.44
CA ILE A 55 1.75 1.61 -1.54
C ILE A 55 2.65 2.04 -0.39
N ALA A 56 3.16 1.08 0.38
CA ALA A 56 4.26 1.31 1.32
C ALA A 56 5.49 0.52 0.85
N VAL A 57 6.61 1.18 0.59
CA VAL A 57 7.87 0.54 0.16
C VAL A 57 9.02 0.97 1.05
N PHE A 58 9.98 0.07 1.29
CA PHE A 58 11.13 0.31 2.17
C PHE A 58 12.40 0.42 1.35
N VAL A 59 13.05 1.58 1.38
CA VAL A 59 14.14 1.92 0.46
C VAL A 59 15.36 2.41 1.23
N PRO A 60 16.60 1.99 0.90
CA PRO A 60 17.81 2.62 1.40
C PRO A 60 17.82 4.13 1.14
N GLU A 61 18.31 4.93 2.10
CA GLU A 61 18.28 6.40 2.00
C GLU A 61 18.99 6.91 0.73
N GLU A 62 20.05 6.22 0.27
CA GLU A 62 20.81 6.60 -0.93
C GLU A 62 20.05 6.41 -2.26
N ASN A 63 19.02 5.56 -2.28
CA ASN A 63 18.22 5.27 -3.48
C ASN A 63 16.82 5.90 -3.42
N LEU A 64 16.48 6.59 -2.33
CA LEU A 64 15.15 7.09 -2.03
C LEU A 64 14.57 7.95 -3.17
N ASP A 65 15.32 8.95 -3.63
CA ASP A 65 14.84 9.88 -4.65
C ASP A 65 14.67 9.22 -6.03
N GLN A 66 15.54 8.26 -6.36
CA GLN A 66 15.42 7.47 -7.60
C GLN A 66 14.13 6.66 -7.61
N VAL A 67 13.83 5.94 -6.53
CA VAL A 67 12.63 5.09 -6.43
C VAL A 67 11.36 5.94 -6.42
N LYS A 68 11.30 7.01 -5.62
CA LYS A 68 10.15 7.94 -5.61
C LYS A 68 9.87 8.53 -6.99
N SER A 69 10.92 9.01 -7.65
CA SER A 69 10.79 9.63 -8.98
C SER A 69 10.22 8.65 -10.00
N ALA A 70 10.66 7.39 -9.99
CA ALA A 70 10.12 6.36 -10.87
C ALA A 70 8.63 6.11 -10.62
N MET A 71 8.22 6.02 -9.34
CA MET A 71 6.81 5.84 -8.97
C MET A 71 5.94 7.03 -9.39
N PHE A 72 6.42 8.27 -9.20
CA PHE A 72 5.70 9.48 -9.60
C PHE A 72 5.56 9.59 -11.13
N GLN A 73 6.62 9.28 -11.87
CA GLN A 73 6.58 9.24 -13.34
C GLN A 73 5.61 8.18 -13.86
N ALA A 74 5.48 7.05 -13.15
CA ALA A 74 4.50 6.01 -13.44
C ALA A 74 3.06 6.38 -13.04
N GLY A 75 2.85 7.53 -12.37
CA GLY A 75 1.53 8.09 -12.07
C GLY A 75 1.08 7.99 -10.61
N ALA A 76 1.92 7.48 -9.72
CA ALA A 76 1.65 7.48 -8.29
C ALA A 76 1.76 8.90 -7.69
N GLY A 77 1.16 9.10 -6.51
CA GLY A 77 1.30 10.34 -5.75
C GLY A 77 0.47 11.51 -6.29
N LYS A 78 -0.58 11.24 -7.06
CA LYS A 78 -1.55 12.26 -7.48
C LYS A 78 -2.72 12.34 -6.52
N ILE A 79 -2.95 13.52 -5.94
CA ILE A 79 -4.07 13.81 -5.04
C ILE A 79 -4.67 15.16 -5.43
N GLY A 80 -5.86 15.15 -6.05
CA GLY A 80 -6.48 16.38 -6.55
C GLY A 80 -5.57 17.13 -7.52
N ASN A 81 -5.19 18.37 -7.16
CA ASN A 81 -4.31 19.23 -7.96
C ASN A 81 -2.82 19.11 -7.60
N TYR A 82 -2.44 18.13 -6.78
CA TYR A 82 -1.07 17.90 -6.34
C TYR A 82 -0.52 16.61 -6.94
N ASP A 83 0.74 16.63 -7.35
CA ASP A 83 1.51 15.45 -7.77
C ASP A 83 2.70 15.24 -6.83
N CYS A 84 3.44 14.13 -7.05
CA CYS A 84 4.59 13.75 -6.25
C CYS A 84 4.32 13.67 -4.72
N CYS A 85 3.07 13.39 -4.34
CA CYS A 85 2.65 13.29 -2.95
C CYS A 85 3.15 11.97 -2.35
N CYS A 86 3.91 12.06 -1.26
CA CYS A 86 4.34 10.92 -0.47
C CYS A 86 4.50 11.31 1.00
N PHE A 87 4.52 10.31 1.87
CA PHE A 87 4.95 10.44 3.26
C PHE A 87 6.13 9.52 3.53
N GLU A 88 7.07 9.95 4.36
CA GLU A 88 8.32 9.25 4.62
C GLU A 88 8.50 9.01 6.12
N THR A 89 8.90 7.79 6.49
CA THR A 89 9.29 7.45 7.87
C THR A 89 10.65 6.76 7.84
N ARG A 90 11.63 7.32 8.55
CA ARG A 90 12.94 6.67 8.74
C ARG A 90 12.83 5.52 9.73
N GLY A 91 13.55 4.43 9.47
CA GLY A 91 13.62 3.27 10.34
C GLY A 91 14.80 2.36 9.99
N VAL A 92 14.85 1.20 10.65
CA VAL A 92 15.92 0.22 10.44
C VAL A 92 15.34 -1.06 9.87
N GLY A 93 15.78 -1.43 8.67
CA GLY A 93 15.53 -2.72 8.06
C GLY A 93 16.53 -3.77 8.58
N GLN A 94 16.10 -5.03 8.63
CA GLN A 94 16.97 -6.14 9.00
C GLN A 94 16.73 -7.36 8.10
N PHE A 95 17.82 -7.92 7.57
CA PHE A 95 17.77 -9.13 6.75
C PHE A 95 19.03 -9.98 6.92
N ARG A 96 19.01 -11.21 6.42
CA ARG A 96 20.17 -12.09 6.35
C ARG A 96 20.24 -12.74 4.98
N PRO A 97 21.26 -12.43 4.14
CA PRO A 97 21.44 -13.10 2.86
C PRO A 97 21.61 -14.61 3.05
N LEU A 98 20.87 -15.40 2.27
CA LEU A 98 21.03 -16.85 2.26
C LEU A 98 22.15 -17.25 1.29
N GLN A 99 22.57 -18.51 1.32
CA GLN A 99 23.57 -18.99 0.38
C GLN A 99 22.99 -19.00 -1.05
N GLY A 100 23.73 -18.44 -2.01
CA GLY A 100 23.31 -18.37 -3.41
C GLY A 100 22.52 -17.11 -3.79
N THR A 101 22.32 -16.16 -2.87
CA THR A 101 21.70 -14.85 -3.17
C THR A 101 22.73 -13.85 -3.69
N ASN A 102 22.31 -12.82 -4.42
CA ASN A 102 23.18 -11.74 -4.85
C ASN A 102 22.72 -10.41 -4.19
N PRO A 103 22.95 -10.27 -2.87
CA PRO A 103 22.40 -9.16 -2.11
C PRO A 103 23.08 -7.84 -2.51
N HIS A 104 22.29 -6.76 -2.57
CA HIS A 104 22.83 -5.42 -2.76
C HIS A 104 23.78 -5.02 -1.61
N ILE A 105 23.47 -5.46 -0.38
CA ILE A 105 24.25 -5.18 0.83
C ILE A 105 24.63 -6.50 1.51
N GLY A 106 25.93 -6.70 1.72
CA GLY A 106 26.49 -7.87 2.40
C GLY A 106 27.02 -8.95 1.43
N GLU A 107 27.14 -10.17 1.93
CA GLU A 107 27.68 -11.32 1.18
C GLU A 107 26.71 -12.49 1.25
N SER A 108 26.63 -13.27 0.16
CA SER A 108 25.85 -14.52 0.10
C SER A 108 26.19 -15.45 1.27
N GLY A 109 25.17 -15.90 2.01
CA GLY A 109 25.33 -16.78 3.18
C GLY A 109 25.94 -16.09 4.41
N GLY A 110 26.00 -14.76 4.41
CA GLY A 110 26.55 -13.95 5.50
C GLY A 110 25.65 -13.86 6.73
N GLY A 111 26.11 -13.09 7.72
CA GLY A 111 25.36 -12.80 8.95
C GLY A 111 24.21 -11.81 8.75
N VAL A 112 23.44 -11.59 9.81
CA VAL A 112 22.38 -10.57 9.86
C VAL A 112 22.97 -9.19 9.56
N LYS A 113 22.25 -8.41 8.76
CA LYS A 113 22.54 -7.03 8.40
C LYS A 113 21.38 -6.14 8.84
N THR A 114 21.74 -4.94 9.28
CA THR A 114 20.80 -3.86 9.60
C THR A 114 21.15 -2.67 8.72
N VAL A 115 20.14 -2.00 8.17
CA VAL A 115 20.31 -0.89 7.22
C VAL A 115 19.33 0.21 7.60
N GLU A 116 19.78 1.47 7.57
CA GLU A 116 18.90 2.62 7.66
C GLU A 116 18.06 2.70 6.38
N GLU A 117 16.75 2.63 6.53
CA GLU A 117 15.80 2.63 5.42
C GLU A 117 14.71 3.68 5.65
N VAL A 118 14.10 4.10 4.56
CA VAL A 118 12.96 4.99 4.56
C VAL A 118 11.75 4.23 4.06
N LYS A 119 10.71 4.13 4.91
CA LYS A 119 9.38 3.70 4.50
C LYS A 119 8.70 4.85 3.77
N VAL A 120 8.42 4.66 2.49
CA VAL A 120 7.75 5.63 1.63
C VAL A 120 6.32 5.17 1.40
N GLU A 121 5.37 6.05 1.69
CA GLU A 121 3.94 5.81 1.55
C GLU A 121 3.34 6.71 0.48
N ILE A 122 2.79 6.12 -0.58
CA ILE A 122 2.29 6.82 -1.76
C ILE A 122 0.91 6.27 -2.13
N VAL A 123 -0.03 7.14 -2.50
CA VAL A 123 -1.32 6.71 -3.05
C VAL A 123 -1.26 6.56 -4.57
N CYS A 124 -2.01 5.62 -5.11
CA CYS A 124 -2.04 5.28 -6.52
C CYS A 124 -3.47 4.91 -6.93
N ALA A 125 -3.89 5.34 -8.12
CA ALA A 125 -5.12 4.83 -8.71
C ALA A 125 -4.95 3.35 -9.08
N ASP A 126 -5.97 2.53 -8.81
CA ASP A 126 -5.93 1.08 -9.02
C ASP A 126 -5.60 0.68 -10.47
N ASP A 127 -6.05 1.46 -11.46
CA ASP A 127 -5.75 1.22 -12.87
C ASP A 127 -4.27 1.43 -13.24
N LEU A 128 -3.51 2.15 -12.42
CA LEU A 128 -2.07 2.40 -12.60
C LEU A 128 -1.18 1.50 -11.72
N ILE A 129 -1.77 0.66 -10.85
CA ILE A 129 -1.02 -0.03 -9.80
C ILE A 129 0.09 -0.94 -10.35
N VAL A 130 -0.21 -1.68 -11.42
CA VAL A 130 0.75 -2.59 -12.06
C VAL A 130 1.94 -1.81 -12.60
N GLN A 131 1.68 -0.73 -13.35
CA GLN A 131 2.72 0.11 -13.93
C GLN A 131 3.59 0.75 -12.85
N VAL A 132 3.00 1.23 -11.76
CA VAL A 132 3.72 1.87 -10.65
C VAL A 132 4.58 0.87 -9.89
N VAL A 133 4.06 -0.33 -9.60
CA VAL A 133 4.81 -1.38 -8.90
C VAL A 133 5.98 -1.87 -9.75
N ASP A 134 5.78 -2.02 -11.06
CA ASP A 134 6.87 -2.42 -11.97
C ASP A 134 7.96 -1.33 -12.04
N ALA A 135 7.58 -0.06 -12.15
CA ALA A 135 8.53 1.05 -12.13
C ALA A 135 9.31 1.12 -10.81
N MET A 136 8.62 0.90 -9.68
CA MET A 136 9.26 0.80 -8.36
C MET A 136 10.29 -0.33 -8.34
N LYS A 137 9.90 -1.55 -8.75
CA LYS A 137 10.78 -2.72 -8.73
C LYS A 137 12.01 -2.54 -9.61
N ILE A 138 11.86 -1.97 -10.80
CA ILE A 138 12.97 -1.70 -11.73
C ILE A 138 13.93 -0.66 -11.14
N ALA A 139 13.41 0.36 -10.47
CA ALA A 139 14.24 1.42 -9.89
C ALA A 139 14.88 1.03 -8.55
N HIS A 140 14.34 0.02 -7.87
CA HIS A 140 14.78 -0.39 -6.54
C HIS A 140 16.14 -1.10 -6.57
N PRO A 141 17.06 -0.84 -5.62
CA PRO A 141 18.39 -1.45 -5.60
C PRO A 141 18.38 -2.95 -5.25
N TYR A 142 17.36 -3.42 -4.53
CA TYR A 142 17.25 -4.82 -4.12
C TYR A 142 16.60 -5.68 -5.19
N GLU A 143 17.10 -6.91 -5.35
CA GLU A 143 16.54 -7.91 -6.28
C GLU A 143 15.06 -8.19 -6.04
N THR A 144 14.67 -8.27 -4.76
CA THR A 144 13.28 -8.45 -4.32
C THR A 144 12.93 -7.35 -3.31
N PRO A 145 12.37 -6.22 -3.75
CA PRO A 145 11.94 -5.14 -2.85
C PRO A 145 10.79 -5.58 -1.96
N ALA A 146 10.81 -5.18 -0.69
CA ALA A 146 9.67 -5.33 0.21
C ALA A 146 8.70 -4.16 0.03
N TYR A 147 7.42 -4.46 -0.19
CA TYR A 147 6.36 -3.46 -0.27
C TYR A 147 5.00 -4.03 0.13
N ASP A 148 4.11 -3.17 0.59
CA ASP A 148 2.73 -3.49 0.94
C ASP A 148 1.76 -2.67 0.07
N LEU A 149 0.61 -3.27 -0.23
CA LEU A 149 -0.49 -2.64 -0.96
C LEU A 149 -1.74 -2.65 -0.08
N PHE A 150 -2.22 -1.46 0.29
CA PHE A 150 -3.43 -1.29 1.09
C PHE A 150 -4.53 -0.73 0.21
N LYS A 151 -5.62 -1.48 0.07
CA LYS A 151 -6.85 -0.96 -0.52
C LYS A 151 -7.45 0.09 0.42
N MET A 152 -7.63 1.30 -0.09
CA MET A 152 -8.21 2.39 0.69
C MET A 152 -9.74 2.38 0.53
N LEU A 153 -10.44 2.61 1.64
CA LEU A 153 -11.89 2.80 1.64
C LEU A 153 -12.19 4.30 1.59
N ASP A 154 -13.27 4.63 0.89
CA ASP A 154 -13.82 6.00 0.81
C ASP A 154 -15.15 6.03 1.56
N TYR A 155 -15.26 6.90 2.56
CA TYR A 155 -16.38 7.02 3.50
C TYR A 155 -16.82 8.47 3.66
#